data_AF-A0A7S3DSG7-F1
#
_entry.id   AF-A0A7S3DSG7-F1
#
_cell.length_a   1.000
_cell.length_b   1.000
_cell.length_c   1.000
_cell.angle_alpha   90.00
_cell.angle_beta   90.00
_cell.angle_gamma   90.00
#
_symmetry.space_group_name_H-M   'P 1'
#
loop_
_entity.id
_entity.type
_entity.pdbx_description
1 polymer ?
#
loop_
_entity_poly.entity_id
_entity_poly.type
_entity_poly.pdbx_seq_one_letter_code
_entity_poly.pdbx_strand_id
1 'polypeptide(L)'
;MVRSSVRASSVASFKVMDVLEQANQLSAQGHAVMHCEVGQPETGAPQLVAQAAAEALQPSDPNAPKNVMGYTDAFGLLPLRECITKHYAKKYTALTDSQVPDTSRIVVTTGSSGGFLLCF
;
A
#
# COMPACT_ATOMS: atom_id res chain seq x y z
N MET A 1 -29.38 14.52 12.82
CA MET A 1 -28.76 14.61 11.47
C MET A 1 -27.34 15.09 11.68
N VAL A 2 -26.32 14.27 11.37
CA VAL A 2 -24.92 14.66 11.60
C VAL A 2 -24.49 15.57 10.44
N ARG A 3 -24.11 16.81 10.76
CA ARG A 3 -23.60 17.76 9.76
C ARG A 3 -22.11 17.48 9.54
N SER A 4 -21.73 17.23 8.29
CA SER A 4 -20.31 17.06 7.92
C SER A 4 -19.54 18.37 8.13
N SER A 5 -18.24 18.25 8.37
CA SER A 5 -17.35 19.42 8.40
C SER A 5 -17.26 20.07 7.02
N VAL A 6 -16.90 21.36 6.97
CA VAL A 6 -16.71 22.08 5.69
C VAL A 6 -15.72 21.34 4.78
N ARG A 7 -14.59 20.89 5.34
CA ARG A 7 -13.57 20.14 4.60
C ARG A 7 -14.10 18.83 4.01
N ALA A 8 -14.91 18.08 4.75
CA ALA A 8 -15.50 16.86 4.24
C ALA A 8 -16.54 17.15 3.15
N SER A 9 -17.35 18.19 3.32
CA SER A 9 -18.37 18.58 2.34
C SER A 9 -17.82 19.13 1.03
N SER A 10 -16.57 19.61 1.00
CA SER A 10 -15.94 20.14 -0.21
C SER A 10 -15.29 19.06 -1.09
N VAL A 11 -15.19 17.81 -0.62
CA VAL A 11 -14.62 16.71 -1.39
C VAL A 11 -15.69 16.14 -2.32
N ALA A 12 -15.41 16.11 -3.63
CA ALA A 12 -16.30 15.51 -4.61
C ALA A 12 -16.39 13.99 -4.43
N SER A 13 -17.54 13.40 -4.77
CA SER A 13 -17.69 11.94 -4.76
C SER A 13 -16.79 11.27 -5.80
N PHE A 14 -16.34 10.06 -5.49
CA PHE A 14 -15.53 9.26 -6.40
C PHE A 14 -16.42 8.54 -7.42
N LYS A 15 -16.70 9.21 -8.53
CA LYS A 15 -17.64 8.77 -9.58
C LYS A 15 -17.34 7.40 -10.21
N VAL A 16 -16.09 6.94 -10.13
CA VAL A 16 -15.69 5.63 -10.66
C VAL A 16 -16.42 4.49 -9.93
N MET A 17 -16.77 4.66 -8.65
CA MET A 17 -17.53 3.64 -7.93
C MET A 17 -18.94 3.46 -8.47
N ASP A 18 -19.57 4.54 -8.93
CA ASP A 18 -20.90 4.48 -9.56
C ASP A 18 -20.85 3.69 -10.88
N VAL A 19 -19.75 3.82 -11.64
CA VAL A 19 -19.51 3.08 -12.89
C VAL A 19 -19.26 1.60 -12.60
N LEU A 20 -18.41 1.30 -11.62
CA LEU A 20 -18.13 -0.07 -11.18
C LEU A 20 -19.41 -0.77 -10.70
N GLU A 21 -20.27 -0.08 -9.96
CA GLU A 21 -21.55 -0.62 -9.50
C GLU A 21 -22.44 -1.00 -10.70
N GLN A 22 -22.63 -0.11 -11.67
CA GLN A 22 -23.44 -0.37 -12.85
C GLN A 22 -22.85 -1.50 -13.72
N ALA A 23 -21.53 -1.53 -13.89
CA ALA A 23 -20.84 -2.61 -14.60
C ALA A 23 -21.13 -3.97 -13.95
N ASN A 24 -21.05 -4.05 -12.61
CA ASN A 24 -21.37 -5.28 -11.86
C ASN A 24 -22.83 -5.69 -11.98
N GLN A 25 -23.77 -4.73 -11.97
CA GLN A 25 -25.20 -5.00 -12.17
C GLN A 25 -25.48 -5.59 -13.55
N LEU A 26 -24.86 -5.06 -14.60
CA LEU A 26 -24.97 -5.58 -15.97
C LEU A 26 -24.39 -7.00 -16.08
N SER A 27 -23.22 -7.24 -15.50
CA SER A 27 -22.61 -8.57 -15.43
C SER A 27 -23.52 -9.57 -14.72
N ALA A 28 -24.14 -9.18 -13.60
CA ALA A 28 -25.07 -10.02 -12.85
C ALA A 28 -26.36 -10.36 -13.62
N GLN A 29 -26.75 -9.53 -14.58
CA GLN A 29 -27.86 -9.77 -15.50
C GLN A 29 -27.47 -10.67 -16.69
N GLY A 30 -26.20 -11.11 -16.76
CA GLY A 30 -25.68 -11.98 -17.82
C GLY A 30 -25.16 -11.24 -19.05
N HIS A 31 -24.99 -9.91 -18.98
CA HIS A 31 -24.35 -9.17 -20.06
C HIS A 31 -22.84 -9.38 -20.07
N ALA A 32 -22.25 -9.40 -21.26
CA ALA A 32 -20.79 -9.37 -21.40
C ALA A 32 -20.29 -7.94 -21.13
N VAL A 33 -19.53 -7.76 -20.05
CA VAL A 33 -18.97 -6.47 -19.63
C VAL A 33 -17.44 -6.55 -19.65
N MET A 34 -16.80 -5.59 -20.30
CA MET A 34 -15.35 -5.41 -20.27
C MET A 34 -15.02 -4.34 -19.23
N HIS A 35 -14.27 -4.74 -18.20
CA HIS A 35 -13.88 -3.84 -17.10
C HIS A 35 -12.63 -3.05 -17.49
N CYS A 36 -12.76 -1.72 -17.56
CA CYS A 36 -11.70 -0.77 -17.91
C CYS A 36 -11.63 0.40 -16.91
N GLU A 37 -12.33 0.29 -15.79
CA GLU A 37 -12.55 1.35 -14.81
C GLU A 37 -11.66 1.23 -13.56
N VAL A 38 -11.14 0.02 -13.28
CA VAL A 38 -10.34 -0.24 -12.07
C VAL A 38 -8.84 -0.16 -12.39
N GLY A 39 -8.10 0.61 -11.61
CA GLY A 39 -6.67 0.84 -11.81
C GLY A 39 -5.73 -0.15 -11.12
N GLN A 40 -6.25 -1.18 -10.44
CA GLN A 40 -5.42 -2.19 -9.77
C GLN A 40 -5.00 -3.27 -10.77
N PRO A 41 -3.77 -3.80 -10.68
CA PRO A 41 -3.39 -4.99 -11.45
C PRO A 41 -4.30 -6.18 -11.12
N GLU A 42 -4.60 -7.01 -12.11
CA GLU A 42 -5.43 -8.22 -11.93
C GLU A 42 -4.69 -9.35 -11.18
N THR A 43 -3.36 -9.31 -11.19
CA THR A 43 -2.53 -10.34 -10.56
C THR A 43 -2.38 -10.09 -9.06
N GLY A 44 -2.39 -11.17 -8.28
CA GLY A 44 -2.05 -11.12 -6.85
C GLY A 44 -0.58 -10.75 -6.59
N ALA A 45 -0.23 -10.65 -5.30
CA ALA A 45 1.16 -10.40 -4.90
C ALA A 45 2.10 -11.50 -5.42
N PRO A 46 3.37 -11.18 -5.74
CA PRO A 46 4.36 -12.19 -6.12
C PRO A 46 4.48 -13.30 -5.07
N GLN A 47 4.71 -14.54 -5.49
CA GLN A 47 4.70 -15.72 -4.62
C GLN A 47 5.58 -15.57 -3.37
N LEU A 48 6.80 -15.04 -3.52
CA LEU A 48 7.72 -14.83 -2.40
C LEU A 48 7.19 -13.82 -1.38
N VAL A 49 6.43 -12.80 -1.83
CA VAL A 49 5.81 -11.81 -0.93
C VAL A 49 4.66 -12.46 -0.15
N ALA A 50 3.83 -13.27 -0.83
CA ALA A 50 2.75 -13.99 -0.19
C ALA A 50 3.26 -15.00 0.86
N GLN A 51 4.35 -15.71 0.54
CA GLN A 51 5.01 -16.62 1.48
C GLN A 51 5.57 -15.89 2.71
N ALA A 52 6.33 -14.80 2.51
CA ALA A 52 6.88 -14.02 3.61
C ALA A 52 5.77 -13.45 4.53
N ALA A 53 4.64 -13.02 3.96
CA ALA A 53 3.49 -12.57 4.74
C ALA A 53 2.86 -13.73 5.55
N ALA A 54 2.71 -14.90 4.94
CA ALA A 54 2.18 -16.09 5.62
C ALA A 54 3.09 -16.55 6.77
N GLU A 55 4.41 -16.51 6.57
CA GLU A 55 5.42 -16.82 7.59
C GLU A 55 5.41 -15.81 8.75
N ALA A 56 5.28 -14.52 8.45
CA ALA A 56 5.20 -13.47 9.47
C ALA A 56 3.98 -13.63 10.39
N LEU A 57 2.90 -14.23 9.89
CA LEU A 57 1.67 -14.52 10.65
C LEU A 57 1.76 -15.79 11.50
N GLN A 58 2.75 -16.67 11.26
CA GLN A 58 2.88 -17.88 12.06
C GLN A 58 3.29 -17.54 13.51
N PRO A 59 2.81 -18.32 14.50
CA PRO A 59 3.26 -18.18 15.87
C PRO A 59 4.78 -18.24 15.92
N SER A 60 5.40 -17.26 16.59
CA SER A 60 6.84 -17.31 16.82
C SER A 60 7.20 -18.58 17.59
N ASP A 61 8.13 -19.38 17.07
CA ASP A 61 8.77 -20.45 17.82
C ASP A 61 9.27 -19.88 19.16
N PRO A 62 8.97 -20.52 20.31
CA PRO A 62 9.43 -20.08 21.62
C PRO A 62 10.96 -19.93 21.72
N ASN A 63 11.72 -20.52 20.80
CA ASN A 63 13.18 -20.45 20.73
C ASN A 63 13.71 -19.57 19.58
N ALA A 64 12.84 -19.01 18.74
CA ALA A 64 13.22 -18.12 17.63
C ALA A 64 13.00 -16.64 17.99
N PRO A 65 13.69 -15.70 17.31
CA PRO A 65 13.35 -14.29 17.41
C PRO A 65 11.86 -14.10 17.10
N LYS A 66 11.21 -13.39 18.01
CA LYS A 66 9.76 -13.20 18.09
C LYS A 66 9.21 -12.55 16.81
N ASN A 67 8.41 -13.27 16.02
CA ASN A 67 7.42 -12.68 15.09
C ASN A 67 6.29 -12.03 15.92
N VAL A 68 6.62 -10.98 16.69
CA VAL A 68 5.62 -10.27 17.49
C VAL A 68 4.82 -9.38 16.56
N MET A 69 3.56 -9.73 16.41
CA MET A 69 2.53 -8.90 15.78
C MET A 69 2.15 -7.75 16.73
N GLY A 70 3.09 -6.85 16.97
CA GLY A 70 2.95 -5.68 17.84
C GLY A 70 3.12 -4.36 17.08
N TYR A 71 3.02 -3.25 17.81
CA TYR A 71 3.33 -1.94 17.24
C TYR A 71 4.77 -1.89 16.73
N THR A 72 4.95 -1.19 15.61
CA THR A 72 6.26 -0.86 15.06
C THR A 72 6.56 0.62 15.35
N ASP A 73 7.82 1.03 15.16
CA ASP A 73 8.16 2.46 15.21
C ASP A 73 7.25 3.26 14.26
N ALA A 74 6.98 4.52 14.61
CA ALA A 74 6.05 5.36 13.85
C ALA A 74 6.43 5.54 12.37
N PHE A 75 7.72 5.47 12.04
CA PHE A 75 8.21 5.55 10.65
C PHE A 75 8.32 4.18 9.96
N GLY A 76 7.96 3.10 10.66
CA GLY A 76 8.03 1.73 10.19
C GLY A 76 9.30 0.99 10.60
N LEU A 77 9.29 -0.31 10.36
CA LEU A 77 10.38 -1.25 10.66
C LEU A 77 11.71 -0.77 10.06
N LEU A 78 12.74 -0.63 10.91
CA LEU A 78 14.08 -0.25 10.46
C LEU A 78 14.62 -1.16 9.33
N PRO A 79 14.53 -2.51 9.41
CA PRO A 79 14.99 -3.37 8.32
C PRO A 79 14.29 -3.11 6.98
N LEU A 80 13.00 -2.77 6.99
CA LEU A 80 12.26 -2.43 5.78
C LEU A 80 12.75 -1.10 5.20
N ARG A 81 12.98 -0.09 6.05
CA ARG A 81 13.50 1.21 5.62
C ARG A 81 14.91 1.09 5.01
N GLU A 82 15.79 0.30 5.61
CA GLU A 82 17.13 0.03 5.04
C GLU A 82 17.05 -0.70 3.70
N CYS A 83 16.13 -1.67 3.56
CA CYS A 83 15.89 -2.35 2.30
C CYS A 83 15.40 -1.39 1.20
N ILE A 84 14.57 -0.40 1.55
CA ILE A 84 14.14 0.66 0.62
C ILE A 84 15.34 1.50 0.19
N THR A 85 16.19 1.96 1.12
CA THR A 85 17.42 2.68 0.80
C THR A 85 18.30 1.91 -0.19
N LYS A 86 18.55 0.61 0.07
CA LYS A 86 19.29 -0.29 -0.82
C LYS A 86 18.60 -0.47 -2.17
N HIS A 87 17.26 -0.52 -2.19
CA HIS A 87 16.49 -0.60 -3.43
C HIS A 87 16.71 0.65 -4.30
N TYR A 88 16.73 1.85 -3.72
CA TYR A 88 17.00 3.07 -4.47
C TYR A 88 18.38 3.04 -5.14
N ALA A 89 19.43 2.65 -4.40
CA ALA A 89 20.77 2.51 -4.96
C ALA A 89 20.83 1.47 -6.10
N LYS A 90 20.17 0.32 -5.92
CA LYS A 90 20.16 -0.76 -6.92
C LYS A 90 19.33 -0.40 -8.16
N LYS A 91 18.18 0.24 -7.97
CA LYS A 91 17.21 0.54 -9.04
C LYS A 91 17.66 1.73 -9.88
N TYR A 92 18.25 2.74 -9.25
CA TYR A 92 18.65 3.98 -9.90
C TYR A 92 20.17 4.11 -9.90
N THR A 93 20.82 3.41 -10.83
CA THR A 93 22.28 3.34 -10.95
C THR A 93 22.95 4.67 -11.32
N ALA A 94 22.17 5.69 -11.70
CA ALA A 94 22.65 7.04 -11.95
C ALA A 94 22.81 7.88 -10.68
N LEU A 95 22.27 7.44 -9.53
CA LEU A 95 22.45 8.12 -8.26
C LEU A 95 23.90 7.92 -7.77
N THR A 96 24.55 9.01 -7.38
CA THR A 96 25.75 8.96 -6.55
C THR A 96 25.38 8.54 -5.13
N ASP A 97 26.38 8.08 -4.34
CA ASP A 97 26.17 7.70 -2.93
C ASP A 97 25.50 8.81 -2.12
N SER A 98 25.81 10.08 -2.43
CA SER A 98 25.22 11.24 -1.77
C SER A 98 23.75 11.52 -2.13
N GLN A 99 23.25 10.93 -3.21
CA GLN A 99 21.89 11.12 -3.71
C GLN A 99 20.96 9.96 -3.34
N VAL A 100 21.49 8.82 -2.91
CA VAL A 100 20.69 7.74 -2.33
C VAL A 100 20.10 8.25 -1.01
N PRO A 101 18.77 8.16 -0.79
CA PRO A 101 18.16 8.67 0.42
C PRO A 101 18.66 7.90 1.64
N ASP A 102 19.12 8.62 2.65
CA ASP A 102 19.44 8.02 3.95
C ASP A 102 18.19 7.35 4.56
N THR A 103 18.39 6.25 5.31
CA THR A 103 17.32 5.50 5.97
C THR A 103 16.45 6.37 6.90
N SER A 104 17.03 7.41 7.52
CA SER A 104 16.28 8.38 8.33
C SER A 104 15.29 9.22 7.54
N ARG A 105 15.43 9.30 6.21
CA ARG A 105 14.52 10.00 5.30
C ARG A 105 13.42 9.11 4.73
N ILE A 106 13.36 7.84 5.13
CA ILE A 106 12.35 6.89 4.67
C ILE A 106 11.27 6.74 5.75
N VAL A 107 10.01 6.93 5.35
CA VAL A 107 8.82 6.70 6.18
C VAL A 107 7.94 5.68 5.47
N VAL A 108 7.55 4.61 6.18
CA VAL A 108 6.64 3.58 5.66
C VAL A 108 5.21 3.97 5.99
N THR A 109 4.35 4.02 4.98
CA THR A 109 2.93 4.38 5.11
C THR A 109 2.03 3.24 4.67
N THR A 110 0.75 3.28 5.05
CA THR A 110 -0.29 2.38 4.55
C THR A 110 -0.66 2.76 3.11
N GLY A 111 0.16 2.30 2.17
CA GLY A 111 0.03 2.64 0.75
C GLY A 111 0.41 4.09 0.44
N SER A 112 0.37 4.43 -0.85
CA SER A 112 0.69 5.79 -1.34
C SER A 112 -0.31 6.84 -0.84
N SER A 113 -1.58 6.48 -0.63
CA SER A 113 -2.60 7.39 -0.10
C SER A 113 -2.22 7.98 1.25
N GLY A 114 -1.65 7.17 2.16
CA GLY A 114 -1.14 7.65 3.44
C GLY A 114 0.06 8.60 3.27
N GLY A 115 0.94 8.32 2.30
CA GLY A 115 2.07 9.19 1.98
C GLY A 115 1.62 10.55 1.41
N PHE A 116 0.64 10.56 0.50
CA PHE A 116 0.14 11.80 -0.07
C PHE A 116 -0.52 12.72 0.96
N LEU A 117 -1.22 12.16 1.96
CA LEU A 117 -1.78 12.94 3.06
C LEU A 117 -0.73 13.60 3.95
N LEU A 118 0.51 13.10 3.97
CA LEU A 118 1.61 13.70 4.73
C LEU A 118 2.39 14.74 3.92
N CYS A 119 2.36 14.63 2.59
CA CYS A 119 3.13 15.50 1.70
C CYS A 119 2.40 16.79 1.29
N PHE A 120 1.07 16.86 1.42
CA PHE A 120 0.21 17.96 0.97
C PHE A 120 -0.79 18.37 2.05
#